data_AF-A0A3A0DJC2-F1
#
_entry.id   AF-A0A3A0DJC2-F1
#
_cell.length_a   1.000
_cell.length_b   1.000
_cell.length_c   1.000
_cell.angle_alpha   90.00
_cell.angle_beta   90.00
_cell.angle_gamma   90.00
#
_symmetry.space_group_name_H-M   'P 1'
#
loop_
_entity.id
_entity.type
_entity.pdbx_description
1 polymer ?
#
loop_
_entity_poly.entity_id
_entity_poly.type
_entity_poly.pdbx_seq_one_letter_code
_entity_poly.pdbx_strand_id
1 'polypeptide(L)'
;MMPEFHDTKPETNVQEAEYKRLLGYPRHYEITGRSRELADWARQWYAENGKPWIYVRQADQLDILNARLSINGVVFSSTRLHEQWYKAQAHTAILAAVSAGKECEEKARQLWLEEKPDEYFFLEIYGSAVVEHLITNAGARLCAWAEQQGMAILPHYSPGYPEWDIADQRNLLDLIRQKEFPEEIHVLETGMLRPKKSLLAVFGVTPHVNRVRSLRGLVPCESCSMLSCQYRRMPYGRARKHMEDVSQLQASVDRISNGTARIKSALDHHGKYSISVRALQKWSQERLHLNVLADRSVQVRFRYAGTTCCNEGRPLEYDYHLKLASATEGYRIIEMSCAPAPGDNGHAHMCEYIRNSEELERAIADEKPLLGCSLNEVLHWNRQFSPSGCYCDAASREHKWGMALEVIHYALVQDEKRRNAV
;
A
#
# COMPACT_ATOMS: atom_id res chain seq x y z
N MET A 1 0.40 -25.55 -24.36
CA MET A 1 -0.49 -26.50 -23.67
C MET A 1 -1.24 -25.73 -22.59
N MET A 2 -2.54 -25.96 -22.46
CA MET A 2 -3.43 -25.26 -21.52
C MET A 2 -3.01 -25.57 -20.06
N PRO A 3 -2.95 -24.57 -19.15
CA PRO A 3 -2.49 -24.79 -17.79
C PRO A 3 -3.59 -25.52 -16.98
N GLU A 4 -3.47 -26.83 -16.88
CA GLU A 4 -4.09 -27.61 -15.83
C GLU A 4 -2.98 -28.34 -15.07
N PHE A 5 -2.97 -28.23 -13.76
CA PHE A 5 -2.10 -29.06 -12.94
C PHE A 5 -2.74 -29.41 -11.61
N HIS A 6 -2.40 -30.60 -11.14
CA HIS A 6 -2.81 -31.13 -9.86
C HIS A 6 -1.55 -31.56 -9.11
N ASP A 7 -1.30 -30.91 -7.98
CA ASP A 7 -0.16 -31.17 -7.12
C ASP A 7 -0.67 -31.66 -5.76
N THR A 8 -0.53 -32.96 -5.51
CA THR A 8 -1.02 -33.61 -4.29
C THR A 8 0.01 -33.63 -3.16
N LYS A 9 1.24 -33.16 -3.44
CA LYS A 9 2.35 -33.07 -2.48
C LYS A 9 3.24 -31.86 -2.77
N PRO A 10 2.67 -30.64 -2.77
CA PRO A 10 3.44 -29.44 -3.01
C PRO A 10 4.47 -29.22 -1.89
N GLU A 11 5.56 -28.55 -2.24
CA GLU A 11 6.52 -28.07 -1.25
C GLU A 11 5.85 -27.08 -0.30
N THR A 12 6.14 -27.19 1.01
CA THR A 12 5.54 -26.35 2.06
C THR A 12 6.59 -25.56 2.85
N ASN A 13 7.59 -25.06 2.13
CA ASN A 13 8.65 -24.21 2.66
C ASN A 13 8.13 -22.78 2.93
N VAL A 14 7.25 -22.67 3.93
CA VAL A 14 6.72 -21.40 4.44
C VAL A 14 7.88 -20.55 4.93
N GLN A 15 8.01 -19.35 4.37
CA GLN A 15 9.05 -18.40 4.77
C GLN A 15 8.85 -17.96 6.23
N GLU A 16 9.94 -17.89 7.00
CA GLU A 16 9.88 -17.50 8.42
C GLU A 16 9.25 -16.12 8.61
N ALA A 17 9.61 -15.16 7.75
CA ALA A 17 9.05 -13.81 7.78
C ALA A 17 7.52 -13.80 7.63
N GLU A 18 6.97 -14.74 6.86
CA GLU A 18 5.54 -14.81 6.59
C GLU A 18 4.78 -15.44 7.76
N TYR A 19 5.31 -16.53 8.32
CA TYR A 19 4.72 -17.15 9.50
C TYR A 19 4.75 -16.18 10.70
N LYS A 20 5.88 -15.51 10.91
CA LYS A 20 6.05 -14.47 11.93
C LYS A 20 5.05 -13.32 11.77
N ARG A 21 4.79 -12.87 10.53
CA ARG A 21 3.79 -11.83 10.24
C ARG A 21 2.39 -12.28 10.66
N LEU A 22 2.02 -13.52 10.37
CA LEU A 22 0.71 -14.07 10.71
C LEU A 22 0.55 -14.33 12.21
N LEU A 23 1.64 -14.62 12.92
CA LEU A 23 1.68 -14.66 14.39
C LEU A 23 1.57 -13.27 15.03
N GLY A 24 1.57 -12.19 14.24
CA GLY A 24 1.38 -10.82 14.72
C GLY A 24 2.67 -10.11 15.14
N TYR A 25 3.84 -10.74 15.03
CA TYR A 25 5.11 -10.15 15.42
C TYR A 25 5.59 -9.05 14.44
N PRO A 26 6.21 -7.96 14.93
CA PRO A 26 6.82 -6.94 14.09
C PRO A 26 7.96 -7.49 13.21
N ARG A 27 8.14 -6.95 12.00
CA ARG A 27 9.15 -7.44 11.03
C ARG A 27 10.58 -7.58 11.59
N HIS A 28 10.99 -6.73 12.52
CA HIS A 28 12.34 -6.74 13.12
C HIS A 28 12.43 -7.51 14.45
N TYR A 29 11.32 -8.01 14.97
CA TYR A 29 11.29 -8.72 16.25
C TYR A 29 11.87 -10.13 16.16
N GLU A 30 12.86 -10.49 16.97
CA GLU A 30 13.38 -11.86 17.00
C GLU A 30 12.51 -12.75 17.89
N ILE A 31 11.96 -13.84 17.34
CA ILE A 31 11.15 -14.79 18.13
C ILE A 31 12.11 -15.64 18.96
N THR A 32 11.99 -15.58 20.28
CA THR A 32 12.85 -16.31 21.23
C THR A 32 12.02 -17.08 22.27
N GLY A 33 12.69 -17.94 23.04
CA GLY A 33 12.09 -18.70 24.14
C GLY A 33 10.90 -19.56 23.70
N ARG A 34 9.84 -19.57 24.51
CA ARG A 34 8.67 -20.44 24.29
C ARG A 34 8.00 -20.23 22.93
N SER A 35 7.93 -19.01 22.44
CA SER A 35 7.34 -18.72 21.12
C SER A 35 8.16 -19.30 19.97
N ARG A 36 9.49 -19.37 20.10
CA ARG A 36 10.37 -20.03 19.11
C ARG A 36 10.11 -21.53 19.10
N GLU A 37 10.08 -22.15 20.28
CA GLU A 37 9.80 -23.58 20.43
C GLU A 37 8.46 -23.97 19.80
N LEU A 38 7.40 -23.20 20.05
CA LEU A 38 6.07 -23.43 19.48
C LEU A 38 6.04 -23.22 17.96
N ALA A 39 6.75 -22.20 17.46
CA ALA A 39 6.87 -21.96 16.02
C ALA A 39 7.57 -23.11 15.30
N ASP A 40 8.68 -23.61 15.86
CA ASP A 40 9.42 -24.77 15.34
C ASP A 40 8.58 -26.04 15.41
N TRP A 41 7.95 -26.27 16.56
CA TRP A 41 7.09 -27.43 16.75
C TRP A 41 5.93 -27.45 15.75
N ALA A 42 5.24 -26.34 15.52
CA ALA A 42 4.13 -26.27 14.57
C ALA A 42 4.59 -26.56 13.13
N ARG A 43 5.76 -26.03 12.74
CA ARG A 43 6.37 -26.29 11.43
C ARG A 43 6.73 -27.76 11.27
N GLN A 44 7.41 -28.33 12.27
CA GLN A 44 7.83 -29.73 12.25
C GLN A 44 6.62 -30.67 12.21
N TRP A 45 5.64 -30.42 13.08
CA TRP A 45 4.42 -31.22 13.13
C TRP A 45 3.70 -31.20 11.79
N TYR A 46 3.56 -30.03 11.16
CA TYR A 46 2.90 -29.93 9.85
C TYR A 46 3.71 -30.63 8.76
N ALA A 47 5.04 -30.53 8.75
CA ALA A 47 5.88 -31.21 7.78
C ALA A 47 5.74 -32.75 7.84
N GLU A 48 5.49 -33.30 9.03
CA GLU A 48 5.32 -34.73 9.26
C GLU A 48 3.89 -35.23 8.97
N ASN A 49 2.87 -34.39 9.17
CA ASN A 49 1.47 -34.83 9.23
C ASN A 49 0.56 -34.17 8.17
N GLY A 50 0.93 -33.01 7.65
CA GLY A 50 0.09 -32.23 6.73
C GLY A 50 -0.04 -32.89 5.35
N LYS A 51 -1.23 -32.77 4.75
CA LYS A 51 -1.50 -33.24 3.38
C LYS A 51 -1.97 -32.09 2.49
N PRO A 52 -1.07 -31.13 2.19
CA PRO A 52 -1.40 -30.00 1.34
C PRO A 52 -1.67 -30.44 -0.10
N TRP A 53 -2.44 -29.65 -0.84
CA TRP A 53 -2.61 -29.84 -2.27
C TRP A 53 -2.96 -28.54 -3.01
N ILE A 54 -2.65 -28.53 -4.30
CA ILE A 54 -2.97 -27.45 -5.24
C ILE A 54 -3.67 -28.05 -6.45
N TYR A 55 -4.81 -27.49 -6.82
CA TYR A 55 -5.46 -27.75 -8.10
C TYR A 55 -5.65 -26.43 -8.85
N VAL A 56 -5.22 -26.41 -10.11
CA VAL A 56 -5.33 -25.25 -10.99
C VAL A 56 -5.83 -25.72 -12.34
N ARG A 57 -6.77 -24.96 -12.91
CA ARG A 57 -7.25 -25.15 -14.28
C ARG A 57 -7.53 -23.83 -14.97
N GLN A 58 -7.43 -23.84 -16.29
CA GLN A 58 -7.94 -22.74 -17.11
C GLN A 58 -9.46 -22.81 -17.21
N ALA A 59 -10.11 -21.65 -17.24
CA ALA A 59 -11.49 -21.51 -17.68
C ALA A 59 -11.59 -21.65 -19.20
N ASP A 60 -12.77 -22.05 -19.67
CA ASP A 60 -13.08 -22.25 -21.08
C ASP A 60 -13.47 -20.92 -21.75
N GLN A 61 -14.16 -20.05 -20.99
CA GLN A 61 -14.61 -18.74 -21.45
C GLN A 61 -14.48 -17.69 -20.35
N LEU A 62 -14.09 -16.48 -20.76
CA LEU A 62 -14.05 -15.28 -19.94
C LEU A 62 -14.75 -14.14 -20.70
N ASP A 63 -15.80 -13.58 -20.11
CA ASP A 63 -16.49 -12.39 -20.64
C ASP A 63 -16.35 -11.23 -19.65
N ILE A 64 -15.79 -10.11 -20.12
CA ILE A 64 -15.62 -8.88 -19.35
C ILE A 64 -16.21 -7.73 -20.18
N LEU A 65 -17.52 -7.55 -20.10
CA LEU A 65 -18.25 -6.55 -20.87
C LEU A 65 -19.32 -5.89 -20.00
N ASN A 66 -19.60 -4.60 -20.25
CA ASN A 66 -20.72 -3.87 -19.64
C ASN A 66 -20.78 -3.97 -18.10
N ALA A 67 -19.64 -3.84 -17.42
CA ALA A 67 -19.53 -3.97 -15.95
C ALA A 67 -19.85 -5.37 -15.39
N ARG A 68 -19.90 -6.39 -16.24
CA ARG A 68 -20.18 -7.79 -15.86
C ARG A 68 -18.93 -8.64 -16.09
N LEU A 69 -18.54 -9.37 -15.05
CA LEU A 69 -17.52 -10.41 -15.11
C LEU A 69 -18.22 -11.78 -15.13
N SER A 70 -18.01 -12.56 -16.19
CA SER A 70 -18.52 -13.92 -16.32
C SER A 70 -17.39 -14.88 -16.66
N ILE A 71 -17.34 -16.02 -15.98
CA ILE A 71 -16.40 -17.11 -16.25
C ILE A 71 -17.22 -18.37 -16.51
N ASN A 72 -17.03 -18.99 -17.67
CA ASN A 72 -17.83 -20.15 -18.11
C ASN A 72 -19.35 -19.93 -17.99
N GLY A 73 -19.82 -18.72 -18.28
CA GLY A 73 -21.24 -18.33 -18.21
C GLY A 73 -21.77 -18.01 -16.81
N VAL A 74 -20.96 -18.21 -15.76
CA VAL A 74 -21.30 -17.88 -14.38
C VAL A 74 -20.83 -16.47 -14.07
N VAL A 75 -21.74 -15.66 -13.51
CA VAL A 75 -21.52 -14.24 -13.26
C VAL A 75 -21.01 -14.05 -11.85
N PHE A 76 -19.96 -13.24 -11.72
CA PHE A 76 -19.39 -12.88 -10.43
C PHE A 76 -19.70 -11.41 -10.09
N SER A 77 -19.98 -11.17 -8.81
CA SER A 77 -20.38 -9.88 -8.25
C SER A 77 -19.26 -8.84 -8.20
N SER A 78 -18.00 -9.23 -8.44
CA SER A 78 -16.87 -8.35 -8.16
C SER A 78 -16.67 -7.22 -9.16
N THR A 79 -16.99 -5.99 -8.73
CA THR A 79 -16.73 -4.75 -9.48
C THR A 79 -15.24 -4.49 -9.62
N ARG A 80 -14.48 -4.65 -8.53
CA ARG A 80 -13.03 -4.44 -8.51
C ARG A 80 -12.30 -5.41 -9.43
N LEU A 81 -12.66 -6.69 -9.40
CA LEU A 81 -12.04 -7.68 -10.27
C LEU A 81 -12.36 -7.40 -11.74
N HIS A 82 -13.63 -7.09 -12.05
CA HIS A 82 -14.03 -6.66 -13.38
C HIS A 82 -13.17 -5.49 -13.87
N GLU A 83 -13.06 -4.40 -13.09
CA GLU A 83 -12.27 -3.24 -13.48
C GLU A 83 -10.79 -3.55 -13.71
N GLN A 84 -10.18 -4.33 -12.80
CA GLN A 84 -8.78 -4.70 -12.89
C GLN A 84 -8.51 -5.50 -14.16
N TRP A 85 -9.36 -6.50 -14.44
CA TRP A 85 -9.19 -7.37 -15.59
C TRP A 85 -9.56 -6.67 -16.90
N TYR A 86 -10.56 -5.80 -16.91
CA TYR A 86 -10.92 -4.96 -18.05
C TYR A 86 -9.75 -4.02 -18.42
N LYS A 87 -9.20 -3.28 -17.45
CA LYS A 87 -8.06 -2.37 -17.67
C LYS A 87 -6.80 -3.11 -18.11
N ALA A 88 -6.59 -4.32 -17.57
CA ALA A 88 -5.49 -5.20 -17.97
C ALA A 88 -5.72 -5.91 -19.31
N GLN A 89 -6.93 -5.82 -19.88
CA GLN A 89 -7.35 -6.60 -21.05
C GLN A 89 -7.06 -8.10 -20.85
N ALA A 90 -7.52 -8.63 -19.72
CA ALA A 90 -7.48 -10.06 -19.49
C ALA A 90 -8.33 -10.77 -20.55
N HIS A 91 -7.78 -11.82 -21.15
CA HIS A 91 -8.46 -12.60 -22.20
C HIS A 91 -8.80 -14.02 -21.74
N THR A 92 -8.18 -14.48 -20.65
CA THR A 92 -8.39 -15.80 -20.07
C THR A 92 -8.41 -15.70 -18.55
N ALA A 93 -9.19 -16.57 -17.90
CA ALA A 93 -9.19 -16.76 -16.46
C ALA A 93 -8.58 -18.13 -16.11
N ILE A 94 -7.85 -18.18 -15.01
CA ILE A 94 -7.36 -19.40 -14.39
C ILE A 94 -7.99 -19.50 -13.01
N LEU A 95 -8.51 -20.68 -12.68
CA LEU A 95 -9.18 -20.99 -11.44
C LEU A 95 -8.29 -21.89 -10.60
N ALA A 96 -8.21 -21.61 -9.30
CA ALA A 96 -7.35 -22.33 -8.37
C ALA A 96 -8.10 -22.70 -7.09
N ALA A 97 -7.87 -23.91 -6.60
CA ALA A 97 -8.18 -24.34 -5.26
C ALA A 97 -6.91 -24.85 -4.58
N VAL A 98 -6.66 -24.41 -3.35
CA VAL A 98 -5.56 -24.91 -2.53
C VAL A 98 -6.08 -25.26 -1.14
N SER A 99 -5.47 -26.25 -0.50
CA SER A 99 -5.74 -26.57 0.89
C SER A 99 -4.47 -27.00 1.60
N ALA A 100 -4.35 -26.64 2.89
CA ALA A 100 -3.34 -27.18 3.78
C ALA A 100 -3.73 -28.58 4.33
N GLY A 101 -4.89 -29.13 3.95
CA GLY A 101 -5.41 -30.39 4.45
C GLY A 101 -6.11 -30.22 5.81
N LYS A 102 -7.08 -31.09 6.11
CA LYS A 102 -7.80 -31.06 7.39
C LYS A 102 -6.94 -31.42 8.61
N GLU A 103 -5.80 -32.08 8.43
CA GLU A 103 -5.01 -32.63 9.54
C GLU A 103 -4.60 -31.56 10.54
N CYS A 104 -4.19 -30.39 10.04
CA CYS A 104 -3.82 -29.25 10.86
C CYS A 104 -4.99 -28.75 11.73
N GLU A 105 -6.19 -28.69 11.17
CA GLU A 105 -7.40 -28.27 11.89
C GLU A 105 -7.87 -29.31 12.90
N GLU A 106 -7.81 -30.59 12.54
CA GLU A 106 -8.16 -31.69 13.44
C GLU A 106 -7.22 -31.71 14.65
N LYS A 107 -5.91 -31.52 14.42
CA LYS A 107 -4.93 -31.44 15.51
C LYS A 107 -5.07 -30.17 16.33
N ALA A 108 -5.28 -29.01 15.70
CA ALA A 108 -5.54 -27.77 16.40
C ALA A 108 -6.77 -27.93 17.32
N ARG A 109 -7.87 -28.49 16.81
CA ARG A 109 -9.06 -28.78 17.62
C ARG A 109 -8.76 -29.72 18.79
N GLN A 110 -7.93 -30.75 18.59
CA GLN A 110 -7.49 -31.63 19.68
C GLN A 110 -6.73 -30.84 20.76
N LEU A 111 -5.77 -30.01 20.38
CA LEU A 111 -4.96 -29.20 21.32
C LEU A 111 -5.82 -28.23 22.13
N TRP A 112 -6.84 -27.64 21.49
CA TRP A 112 -7.81 -26.80 22.19
C TRP A 112 -8.57 -27.57 23.28
N LEU A 113 -9.01 -28.80 22.98
CA LEU A 113 -9.69 -29.66 23.96
C LEU A 113 -8.76 -30.19 25.06
N GLU A 114 -7.45 -30.27 24.78
CA GLU A 114 -6.40 -30.60 25.75
C GLU A 114 -5.94 -29.40 26.59
N GLU A 115 -6.62 -28.25 26.50
CA GLU A 115 -6.26 -27.01 27.20
C GLU A 115 -4.84 -26.50 26.86
N LYS A 116 -4.42 -26.68 25.60
CA LYS A 116 -3.15 -26.21 25.04
C LYS A 116 -3.37 -25.08 24.02
N PRO A 117 -3.77 -23.88 24.48
CA PRO A 117 -4.14 -22.78 23.59
C PRO A 117 -2.98 -22.22 22.79
N ASP A 118 -1.75 -22.30 23.31
CA ASP A 118 -0.56 -21.79 22.63
C ASP A 118 -0.18 -22.69 21.44
N GLU A 119 -0.07 -24.00 21.65
CA GLU A 119 0.15 -24.99 20.59
C GLU A 119 -0.96 -24.93 19.54
N TYR A 120 -2.22 -24.82 19.99
CA TYR A 120 -3.36 -24.58 19.11
C TYR A 120 -3.11 -23.37 18.22
N PHE A 121 -2.83 -22.21 18.82
CA PHE A 121 -2.68 -20.95 18.10
C PHE A 121 -1.55 -21.02 17.07
N PHE A 122 -0.36 -21.51 17.46
CA PHE A 122 0.77 -21.59 16.54
C PHE A 122 0.49 -22.54 15.37
N LEU A 123 -0.06 -23.72 15.62
CA LEU A 123 -0.40 -24.66 14.55
C LEU A 123 -1.49 -24.11 13.60
N GLU A 124 -2.52 -23.50 14.18
CA GLU A 124 -3.64 -22.89 13.46
C GLU A 124 -3.19 -21.74 12.54
N ILE A 125 -2.26 -20.92 13.02
CA ILE A 125 -1.65 -19.84 12.24
C ILE A 125 -0.71 -20.41 11.17
N TYR A 126 0.07 -21.46 11.49
CA TYR A 126 0.94 -22.12 10.52
C TYR A 126 0.15 -22.69 9.34
N GLY A 127 -0.99 -23.34 9.58
CA GLY A 127 -1.88 -23.82 8.51
C GLY A 127 -2.35 -22.69 7.58
N SER A 128 -2.55 -21.47 8.11
CA SER A 128 -2.87 -20.29 7.29
C SER A 128 -1.69 -19.85 6.43
N ALA A 129 -0.48 -19.90 7.00
CA ALA A 129 0.76 -19.57 6.29
C ALA A 129 1.05 -20.58 5.16
N VAL A 130 0.69 -21.85 5.35
CA VAL A 130 0.76 -22.86 4.29
C VAL A 130 -0.16 -22.50 3.13
N VAL A 131 -1.43 -22.15 3.38
CA VAL A 131 -2.35 -21.72 2.31
C VAL A 131 -1.79 -20.52 1.52
N GLU A 132 -1.27 -19.50 2.21
CA GLU A 132 -0.63 -18.34 1.55
C GLU A 132 0.59 -18.76 0.70
N HIS A 133 1.38 -19.73 1.17
CA HIS A 133 2.50 -20.30 0.42
C HIS A 133 2.03 -21.07 -0.82
N LEU A 134 1.01 -21.92 -0.69
CA LEU A 134 0.48 -22.74 -1.79
C LEU A 134 -0.05 -21.88 -2.93
N ILE A 135 -0.84 -20.84 -2.62
CA ILE A 135 -1.37 -19.94 -3.67
C ILE A 135 -0.26 -19.09 -4.29
N THR A 136 0.77 -18.72 -3.52
CA THR A 136 1.94 -18.01 -4.05
C THR A 136 2.75 -18.89 -5.00
N ASN A 137 2.95 -20.17 -4.65
CA ASN A 137 3.62 -21.16 -5.50
C ASN A 137 2.82 -21.42 -6.78
N ALA A 138 1.50 -21.59 -6.67
CA ALA A 138 0.62 -21.68 -7.84
C ALA A 138 0.78 -20.46 -8.75
N GLY A 139 0.73 -19.25 -8.20
CA GLY A 139 0.96 -18.01 -8.94
C GLY A 139 2.33 -17.96 -9.62
N ALA A 140 3.41 -18.36 -8.93
CA ALA A 140 4.76 -18.39 -9.50
C ALA A 140 4.88 -19.36 -10.69
N ARG A 141 4.29 -20.56 -10.58
CA ARG A 141 4.22 -21.54 -11.67
C ARG A 141 3.44 -21.00 -12.86
N LEU A 142 2.32 -20.33 -12.60
CA LEU A 142 1.52 -19.68 -13.64
C LEU A 142 2.28 -18.52 -14.31
N CYS A 143 3.01 -17.71 -13.55
CA CYS A 143 3.86 -16.65 -14.09
C CYS A 143 4.94 -17.22 -15.02
N ALA A 144 5.64 -18.28 -14.61
CA ALA A 144 6.65 -18.94 -15.43
C ALA A 144 6.06 -19.50 -16.73
N TRP A 145 4.87 -20.10 -16.67
CA TRP A 145 4.14 -20.54 -17.85
C TRP A 145 3.74 -19.37 -18.77
N ALA A 146 3.18 -18.29 -18.21
CA ALA A 146 2.72 -17.14 -18.98
C ALA A 146 3.88 -16.42 -19.68
N GLU A 147 5.03 -16.28 -19.00
CA GLU A 147 6.24 -15.66 -19.55
C GLU A 147 6.74 -16.39 -20.80
N GLN A 148 6.74 -17.74 -20.80
CA GLN A 148 7.09 -18.54 -21.97
C GLN A 148 6.14 -18.31 -23.18
N GLN A 149 4.95 -17.79 -22.93
CA GLN A 149 3.95 -17.47 -23.96
C GLN A 149 3.88 -15.96 -24.27
N GLY A 150 4.79 -15.14 -23.72
CA GLY A 150 4.75 -13.69 -23.88
C GLY A 150 3.57 -13.01 -23.19
N MET A 151 3.01 -13.64 -22.16
CA MET A 151 1.85 -13.18 -21.40
C MET A 151 2.22 -12.84 -19.95
N ALA A 152 1.29 -12.25 -19.21
CA ALA A 152 1.41 -11.97 -17.79
C ALA A 152 0.19 -12.49 -17.02
N ILE A 153 0.45 -12.98 -15.80
CA ILE A 153 -0.55 -13.34 -14.81
C ILE A 153 -0.86 -12.11 -13.94
N LEU A 154 -2.15 -11.84 -13.75
CA LEU A 154 -2.64 -10.86 -12.79
C LEU A 154 -2.69 -11.46 -11.38
N PRO A 155 -2.52 -10.67 -10.31
CA PRO A 155 -2.63 -11.19 -8.95
C PRO A 155 -3.95 -11.92 -8.71
N HIS A 156 -3.89 -12.94 -7.85
CA HIS A 156 -5.08 -13.70 -7.52
C HIS A 156 -6.09 -12.85 -6.75
N TYR A 157 -7.36 -13.22 -6.88
CA TYR A 157 -8.45 -12.61 -6.16
C TYR A 157 -9.48 -13.67 -5.77
N SER A 158 -10.25 -13.42 -4.71
CA SER A 158 -11.16 -14.41 -4.14
C SER A 158 -12.44 -13.76 -3.60
N PRO A 159 -13.59 -14.47 -3.61
CA PRO A 159 -14.79 -14.03 -2.90
C PRO A 159 -14.50 -13.70 -1.43
N GLY A 160 -15.10 -12.62 -0.93
CA GLY A 160 -14.82 -12.07 0.41
C GLY A 160 -13.70 -11.02 0.46
N TYR A 161 -12.95 -10.82 -0.65
CA TYR A 161 -12.09 -9.65 -0.79
C TYR A 161 -12.93 -8.37 -1.01
N PRO A 162 -12.36 -7.16 -0.82
CA PRO A 162 -13.12 -5.91 -0.96
C PRO A 162 -13.85 -5.82 -2.31
N GLU A 163 -15.15 -5.52 -2.29
CA GLU A 163 -15.99 -5.49 -3.51
C GLU A 163 -16.07 -6.84 -4.24
N TRP A 164 -16.06 -7.96 -3.51
CA TRP A 164 -16.49 -9.27 -3.99
C TRP A 164 -17.33 -9.97 -2.93
N ASP A 165 -18.61 -10.18 -3.22
CA ASP A 165 -19.52 -10.89 -2.33
C ASP A 165 -19.02 -12.32 -2.05
N ILE A 166 -18.98 -12.70 -0.77
CA ILE A 166 -18.60 -14.04 -0.33
C ILE A 166 -19.61 -15.12 -0.81
N ALA A 167 -20.85 -14.75 -1.14
CA ALA A 167 -21.85 -15.66 -1.68
C ALA A 167 -21.37 -16.36 -2.98
N ASP A 168 -20.49 -15.72 -3.74
CA ASP A 168 -19.90 -16.28 -4.97
C ASP A 168 -18.92 -17.43 -4.72
N GLN A 169 -18.56 -17.72 -3.46
CA GLN A 169 -17.63 -18.80 -3.12
C GLN A 169 -18.14 -20.17 -3.61
N ARG A 170 -19.45 -20.41 -3.54
CA ARG A 170 -20.07 -21.65 -4.03
C ARG A 170 -19.98 -21.74 -5.55
N ASN A 171 -20.36 -20.68 -6.24
CA ASN A 171 -20.26 -20.57 -7.70
C ASN A 171 -18.83 -20.83 -8.20
N LEU A 172 -17.83 -20.27 -7.50
CA LEU A 172 -16.42 -20.48 -7.84
C LEU A 172 -15.97 -21.93 -7.60
N LEU A 173 -16.37 -22.53 -6.48
CA LEU A 173 -16.05 -23.94 -6.19
C LEU A 173 -16.61 -24.87 -7.27
N ASP A 174 -17.85 -24.65 -7.67
CA ASP A 174 -18.54 -25.48 -8.68
C ASP A 174 -17.83 -25.38 -10.05
N LEU A 175 -17.32 -24.20 -10.42
CA LEU A 175 -16.50 -24.04 -11.63
C LEU A 175 -15.13 -24.72 -11.53
N ILE A 176 -14.49 -24.69 -10.36
CA ILE A 176 -13.19 -25.34 -10.16
C ILE A 176 -13.35 -26.87 -10.19
N ARG A 177 -14.41 -27.38 -9.56
CA ARG A 177 -14.67 -28.82 -9.38
C ARG A 177 -15.13 -29.48 -10.68
N GLN A 178 -14.18 -29.74 -11.57
CA GLN A 178 -14.37 -30.66 -12.71
C GLN A 178 -13.75 -32.04 -12.49
N LYS A 179 -12.89 -32.17 -11.48
CA LYS A 179 -12.22 -33.41 -11.08
C LYS A 179 -12.31 -33.57 -9.57
N GLU A 180 -12.10 -34.80 -9.11
CA GLU A 180 -11.98 -35.09 -7.69
C GLU A 180 -10.72 -34.44 -7.12
N PHE A 181 -10.92 -33.71 -6.02
CA PHE A 181 -9.82 -33.21 -5.20
C PHE A 181 -9.29 -34.33 -4.29
N PRO A 182 -8.04 -34.26 -3.80
CA PRO A 182 -7.52 -35.20 -2.82
C PRO A 182 -8.32 -35.18 -1.51
N GLU A 183 -8.93 -34.03 -1.21
CA GLU A 183 -9.82 -33.81 -0.10
C GLU A 183 -10.98 -32.90 -0.52
N GLU A 184 -12.18 -33.20 -0.05
CA GLU A 184 -13.36 -32.42 -0.40
C GLU A 184 -13.36 -31.04 0.31
N ILE A 185 -13.55 -29.99 -0.48
CA ILE A 185 -13.81 -28.64 0.03
C ILE A 185 -15.32 -28.40 0.05
N HIS A 186 -15.89 -28.05 1.18
CA HIS A 186 -17.29 -27.62 1.28
C HIS A 186 -17.38 -26.11 1.51
N VAL A 187 -18.39 -25.48 0.89
CA VAL A 187 -18.78 -24.08 1.17
C VAL A 187 -19.97 -24.09 2.10
N LEU A 188 -19.79 -23.60 3.33
CA LEU A 188 -20.84 -23.43 4.32
C LEU A 188 -21.81 -22.31 3.89
N GLU A 189 -22.98 -22.21 4.53
CA GLU A 189 -23.96 -21.14 4.25
C GLU A 189 -23.39 -19.73 4.44
N THR A 190 -22.42 -19.58 5.35
CA THR A 190 -21.71 -18.31 5.60
C THR A 190 -20.67 -17.98 4.53
N GLY A 191 -20.42 -18.88 3.58
CA GLY A 191 -19.34 -18.79 2.59
C GLY A 191 -17.97 -19.25 3.10
N MET A 192 -17.85 -19.65 4.37
CA MET A 192 -16.63 -20.27 4.89
C MET A 192 -16.35 -21.61 4.20
N LEU A 193 -15.06 -21.92 4.03
CA LEU A 193 -14.61 -23.21 3.52
C LEU A 193 -14.40 -24.21 4.65
N ARG A 194 -14.62 -25.49 4.34
CA ARG A 194 -14.21 -26.64 5.14
C ARG A 194 -13.42 -27.62 4.25
N PRO A 195 -12.14 -27.91 4.54
CA PRO A 195 -11.35 -27.38 5.65
C PRO A 195 -11.17 -25.86 5.58
N LYS A 196 -11.11 -25.22 6.76
CA LYS A 196 -10.93 -23.78 6.93
C LYS A 196 -9.63 -23.26 6.33
N LYS A 197 -8.56 -24.05 6.33
CA LYS A 197 -7.26 -23.77 5.72
C LYS A 197 -7.28 -24.15 4.25
N SER A 198 -8.26 -23.59 3.54
CA SER A 198 -8.40 -23.70 2.09
C SER A 198 -8.63 -22.32 1.49
N LEU A 199 -8.32 -22.18 0.21
CA LEU A 199 -8.53 -20.94 -0.55
C LEU A 199 -8.96 -21.28 -1.97
N LEU A 200 -10.00 -20.61 -2.44
CA LEU A 200 -10.39 -20.58 -3.85
C LEU A 200 -9.97 -19.24 -4.41
N ALA A 201 -9.41 -19.22 -5.62
CA ALA A 201 -8.95 -17.99 -6.22
C ALA A 201 -9.06 -18.01 -7.74
N VAL A 202 -9.07 -16.82 -8.32
CA VAL A 202 -9.00 -16.62 -9.76
C VAL A 202 -7.79 -15.76 -10.12
N PHE A 203 -7.20 -16.05 -11.28
CA PHE A 203 -6.12 -15.27 -11.88
C PHE A 203 -6.53 -14.86 -13.29
N GLY A 204 -6.30 -13.60 -13.65
CA GLY A 204 -6.47 -13.15 -15.03
C GLY A 204 -5.19 -13.32 -15.82
N VAL A 205 -5.30 -13.62 -17.12
CA VAL A 205 -4.15 -13.71 -18.04
C VAL A 205 -4.29 -12.63 -19.10
N THR A 206 -3.21 -11.90 -19.37
CA THR A 206 -3.19 -10.82 -20.38
C THR A 206 -1.95 -10.93 -21.27
N PRO A 207 -2.06 -10.67 -22.59
CA PRO A 207 -0.89 -10.54 -23.46
C PRO A 207 -0.18 -9.18 -23.26
N HIS A 208 -0.78 -8.25 -22.51
CA HIS A 208 -0.30 -6.88 -22.36
C HIS A 208 0.67 -6.73 -21.16
N VAL A 209 1.79 -7.44 -21.20
CA VAL A 209 2.80 -7.50 -20.12
C VAL A 209 3.22 -6.11 -19.61
N ASN A 210 3.44 -5.15 -20.51
CA ASN A 210 3.85 -3.78 -20.15
C ASN A 210 2.80 -3.03 -19.32
N ARG A 211 1.51 -3.34 -19.49
CA ARG A 211 0.43 -2.70 -18.74
C ARG A 211 0.37 -3.20 -17.29
N VAL A 212 0.65 -4.48 -17.05
CA VAL A 212 0.65 -5.05 -15.69
C VAL A 212 1.63 -4.33 -14.77
N ARG A 213 2.83 -3.99 -15.28
CA ARG A 213 3.83 -3.21 -14.53
C ARG A 213 3.36 -1.78 -14.16
N SER A 214 2.40 -1.23 -14.90
CA SER A 214 1.86 0.12 -14.68
C SER A 214 0.65 0.17 -13.75
N LEU A 215 -0.02 -0.98 -13.52
CA LEU A 215 -1.24 -1.07 -12.72
C LEU A 215 -0.92 -1.18 -11.21
N ARG A 216 -0.56 -0.05 -10.60
CA ARG A 216 -0.24 0.10 -9.15
C ARG A 216 -1.38 -0.32 -8.20
N GLY A 217 -2.60 -0.54 -8.72
CA GLY A 217 -3.78 -1.00 -7.96
C GLY A 217 -3.90 -2.52 -7.82
N LEU A 218 -3.01 -3.29 -8.46
CA LEU A 218 -3.04 -4.76 -8.42
C LEU A 218 -2.48 -5.33 -7.10
N VAL A 219 -1.60 -4.60 -6.42
CA VAL A 219 -1.04 -5.00 -5.12
C VAL A 219 -1.63 -4.10 -4.02
N PRO A 220 -2.49 -4.61 -3.12
CA PRO A 220 -3.11 -3.80 -2.06
C PRO A 220 -2.09 -3.08 -1.17
N CYS A 221 -0.95 -3.72 -0.86
CA CYS A 221 0.11 -3.09 -0.08
C CYS A 221 0.83 -1.94 -0.81
N GLU A 222 0.75 -1.85 -2.15
CA GLU A 222 1.30 -0.70 -2.88
C GLU A 222 0.33 0.50 -2.90
N SER A 223 -0.96 0.24 -2.76
CA SER A 223 -2.01 1.28 -2.79
C SER A 223 -2.55 1.66 -1.40
N CYS A 224 -2.28 0.86 -0.37
CA CYS A 224 -2.67 1.12 1.01
C CYS A 224 -1.97 2.37 1.58
N SER A 225 -2.76 3.37 1.95
CA SER A 225 -2.33 4.68 2.48
C SER A 225 -1.81 4.65 3.93
N MET A 226 -1.88 3.52 4.64
CA MET A 226 -1.41 3.37 6.02
C MET A 226 0.13 3.48 6.14
N LEU A 227 0.66 4.69 6.23
CA LEU A 227 2.11 5.00 6.10
C LEU A 227 3.03 4.11 6.95
N SER A 228 2.61 3.74 8.17
CA SER A 228 3.40 3.00 9.16
C SER A 228 2.89 1.57 9.41
N CYS A 229 2.28 0.93 8.41
CA CYS A 229 1.87 -0.47 8.54
C CYS A 229 3.10 -1.39 8.74
N GLN A 230 3.27 -1.93 9.94
CA GLN A 230 4.36 -2.87 10.28
C GLN A 230 4.24 -4.21 9.56
N TYR A 231 3.06 -4.50 8.98
CA TYR A 231 2.72 -5.71 8.25
C TYR A 231 2.76 -5.54 6.72
N ARG A 232 3.26 -4.39 6.24
CA ARG A 232 3.28 -4.06 4.81
C ARG A 232 4.19 -5.00 4.03
N ARG A 233 3.61 -5.72 3.05
CA ARG A 233 4.32 -6.70 2.21
C ARG A 233 5.21 -6.04 1.13
N MET A 234 4.77 -4.89 0.60
CA MET A 234 5.45 -4.12 -0.44
C MET A 234 5.45 -2.63 -0.10
N PRO A 235 6.53 -1.87 -0.37
CA PRO A 235 6.55 -0.43 -0.14
C PRO A 235 5.35 0.28 -0.76
N TYR A 236 4.82 1.33 -0.12
CA TYR A 236 3.74 2.12 -0.70
C TYR A 236 4.17 2.68 -2.06
N GLY A 237 3.40 2.34 -3.09
CA GLY A 237 3.70 2.50 -4.50
C GLY A 237 3.68 3.94 -5.01
N ARG A 238 3.54 4.98 -4.17
CA ARG A 238 3.95 6.34 -4.59
C ARG A 238 5.49 6.52 -4.59
N ALA A 239 6.25 5.59 -3.98
CA ALA A 239 7.72 5.59 -4.04
C ALA A 239 8.22 4.77 -5.25
N ARG A 240 8.39 5.45 -6.40
CA ARG A 240 9.25 5.17 -7.58
C ARG A 240 8.52 5.52 -8.88
N LYS A 241 8.80 6.69 -9.43
CA LYS A 241 9.24 6.75 -10.82
C LYS A 241 10.77 6.68 -10.75
N HIS A 242 11.34 5.56 -11.15
CA HIS A 242 12.74 5.54 -11.55
C HIS A 242 12.75 6.33 -12.87
N MET A 243 13.35 7.52 -12.89
CA MET A 243 13.71 8.14 -14.16
C MET A 243 14.95 7.42 -14.67
N GLU A 244 14.85 6.97 -15.91
CA GLU A 244 15.97 6.58 -16.76
C GLU A 244 16.95 7.76 -16.90
N ASP A 245 18.23 7.41 -16.89
CA ASP A 245 19.45 8.15 -17.26
C ASP A 245 19.41 9.69 -17.34
N VAL A 246 20.00 10.34 -16.33
CA VAL A 246 20.57 11.70 -16.42
C VAL A 246 22.10 11.68 -16.25
N SER A 247 22.71 10.50 -16.30
CA SER A 247 24.17 10.30 -16.33
C SER A 247 24.79 10.69 -17.69
N GLN A 248 23.99 10.87 -18.75
CA GLN A 248 24.46 11.24 -20.09
C GLN A 248 24.48 12.74 -20.41
N LEU A 249 24.24 13.63 -19.44
CA LEU A 249 24.35 15.10 -19.63
C LEU A 249 25.43 15.76 -18.75
N GLN A 250 26.24 14.98 -18.02
CA GLN A 250 27.32 15.48 -17.15
C GLN A 250 28.73 15.36 -17.76
N ALA A 251 28.82 15.40 -19.09
CA ALA A 251 30.10 15.44 -19.80
C ALA A 251 30.20 16.71 -20.65
N SER A 252 30.05 17.88 -20.04
CA SER A 252 30.57 19.16 -20.51
C SER A 252 30.08 20.27 -19.57
N VAL A 253 30.91 20.65 -18.60
CA VAL A 253 31.37 22.02 -18.29
C VAL A 253 32.19 21.90 -16.99
N ASP A 254 33.35 21.25 -17.09
CA ASP A 254 34.51 21.63 -16.29
C ASP A 254 35.37 22.50 -17.20
N ARG A 255 35.28 23.83 -17.02
CA ARG A 255 36.35 24.81 -17.29
C ARG A 255 35.86 26.24 -17.09
N ILE A 256 36.64 26.96 -16.28
CA ILE A 256 36.78 28.42 -16.15
C ILE A 256 36.08 29.07 -14.93
N SER A 257 36.88 29.09 -13.85
CA SER A 257 37.29 30.27 -13.06
C SER A 257 36.32 31.06 -12.18
N ASN A 258 36.67 31.02 -10.89
CA ASN A 258 36.90 32.13 -9.96
C ASN A 258 35.77 33.13 -9.65
N GLY A 259 35.18 32.93 -8.47
CA GLY A 259 35.24 33.87 -7.34
C GLY A 259 34.38 35.14 -7.42
N THR A 260 33.36 35.25 -6.58
CA THR A 260 33.05 36.47 -5.78
C THR A 260 31.87 36.26 -4.81
N ALA A 261 31.98 36.90 -3.65
CA ALA A 261 30.92 37.32 -2.72
C ALA A 261 29.89 36.28 -2.21
N ARG A 262 30.11 35.74 -1.01
CA ARG A 262 29.07 35.07 -0.22
C ARG A 262 27.92 36.04 0.09
N ILE A 263 26.83 35.93 -0.66
CA ILE A 263 25.53 36.51 -0.30
C ILE A 263 25.15 35.90 1.07
N LYS A 264 24.90 36.74 2.08
CA LYS A 264 24.39 36.28 3.37
C LYS A 264 23.06 35.56 3.10
N SER A 265 23.04 34.26 3.33
CA SER A 265 21.85 33.43 3.16
C SER A 265 20.67 34.02 3.93
N ALA A 266 19.52 34.14 3.28
CA ALA A 266 18.28 34.58 3.91
C ALA A 266 17.68 33.48 4.81
N LEU A 267 18.04 32.21 4.57
CA LEU A 267 17.56 31.04 5.30
C LEU A 267 18.64 30.45 6.20
N ASP A 268 18.23 29.84 7.30
CA ASP A 268 19.14 29.10 8.18
C ASP A 268 19.50 27.72 7.60
N HIS A 269 20.74 27.58 7.15
CA HIS A 269 21.26 26.35 6.54
C HIS A 269 21.54 25.22 7.54
N HIS A 270 21.51 25.53 8.84
CA HIS A 270 21.80 24.63 9.96
C HIS A 270 20.59 24.42 10.89
N GLY A 271 19.41 24.90 10.49
CA GLY A 271 18.17 24.74 11.24
C GLY A 271 17.87 23.29 11.62
N LYS A 272 17.40 23.09 12.85
CA LYS A 272 16.92 21.79 13.32
C LYS A 272 15.44 21.64 12.98
N TYR A 273 15.11 20.58 12.23
CA TYR A 273 13.75 20.26 11.85
C TYR A 273 13.13 19.28 12.83
N SER A 274 11.81 19.38 13.05
CA SER A 274 11.06 18.34 13.77
C SER A 274 10.86 17.08 12.92
N ILE A 275 10.94 17.23 11.60
CA ILE A 275 10.84 16.14 10.62
C ILE A 275 12.24 15.63 10.24
N SER A 276 12.37 14.30 10.08
CA SER A 276 13.62 13.71 9.60
C SER A 276 14.03 14.24 8.22
N VAL A 277 15.33 14.46 8.00
CA VAL A 277 15.89 14.95 6.73
C VAL A 277 15.46 14.09 5.54
N ARG A 278 15.37 12.77 5.72
CA ARG A 278 14.92 11.83 4.68
C ARG A 278 13.46 12.10 4.26
N ALA A 279 12.58 12.43 5.21
CA ALA A 279 11.19 12.76 4.92
C ALA A 279 11.05 14.14 4.27
N LEU A 280 11.84 15.14 4.72
CA LEU A 280 11.89 16.47 4.09
C LEU A 280 12.35 16.38 2.63
N GLN A 281 13.40 15.62 2.35
CA GLN A 281 13.89 15.39 0.99
C GLN A 281 12.84 14.71 0.12
N LYS A 282 12.17 13.68 0.64
CA LYS A 282 11.11 12.98 -0.08
C LYS A 282 9.93 13.91 -0.39
N TRP A 283 9.42 14.63 0.60
CA TRP A 283 8.22 15.44 0.44
C TRP A 283 8.46 16.72 -0.37
N SER A 284 9.66 17.30 -0.32
CA SER A 284 10.05 18.41 -1.20
C SER A 284 10.07 18.01 -2.68
N GLN A 285 10.31 16.73 -2.99
CA GLN A 285 10.28 16.22 -4.37
C GLN A 285 8.89 15.75 -4.81
N GLU A 286 8.12 15.13 -3.92
CA GLU A 286 6.86 14.46 -4.27
C GLU A 286 5.62 15.34 -4.07
N ARG A 287 5.67 16.34 -3.18
CA ARG A 287 4.47 17.03 -2.66
C ARG A 287 4.55 18.55 -2.76
N LEU A 288 5.72 19.10 -3.04
CA LEU A 288 5.97 20.53 -3.08
C LEU A 288 6.14 21.00 -4.53
N HIS A 289 5.44 22.08 -4.86
CA HIS A 289 5.66 22.84 -6.08
C HIS A 289 6.02 24.28 -5.70
N LEU A 290 7.13 24.76 -6.26
CA LEU A 290 7.63 26.12 -6.09
C LEU A 290 7.66 26.78 -7.45
N ASN A 291 7.18 28.02 -7.53
CA ASN A 291 7.23 28.85 -8.72
C ASN A 291 7.75 30.24 -8.33
N VAL A 292 8.86 30.67 -8.92
CA VAL A 292 9.41 32.01 -8.68
C VAL A 292 8.74 32.99 -9.65
N LEU A 293 8.13 34.03 -9.11
CA LEU A 293 7.40 35.04 -9.88
C LEU A 293 8.35 36.14 -10.39
N ALA A 294 7.84 37.01 -11.27
CA ALA A 294 8.63 38.08 -11.89
C ALA A 294 9.19 39.09 -10.87
N ASP A 295 8.46 39.32 -9.78
CA ASP A 295 8.88 40.16 -8.64
C ASP A 295 9.84 39.43 -7.67
N ARG A 296 10.30 38.21 -8.03
CA ARG A 296 11.12 37.30 -7.23
C ARG A 296 10.46 36.76 -5.96
N SER A 297 9.17 37.02 -5.74
CA SER A 297 8.39 36.29 -4.75
C SER A 297 8.23 34.83 -5.16
N VAL A 298 7.98 33.94 -4.19
CA VAL A 298 7.85 32.49 -4.45
C VAL A 298 6.42 32.08 -4.16
N GLN A 299 5.73 31.60 -5.18
CA GLN A 299 4.45 30.92 -5.04
C GLN A 299 4.69 29.45 -4.71
N VAL A 300 3.96 28.96 -3.72
CA VAL A 300 4.15 27.64 -3.15
C VAL A 300 2.84 26.88 -3.13
N ARG A 301 2.88 25.61 -3.52
CA ARG A 301 1.81 24.64 -3.23
C ARG A 301 2.42 23.39 -2.62
N PHE A 302 2.04 23.08 -1.38
CA PHE A 302 2.37 21.83 -0.72
C PHE A 302 1.12 20.96 -0.58
N ARG A 303 1.16 19.72 -1.06
CA ARG A 303 0.05 18.77 -0.92
C ARG A 303 0.23 17.88 0.29
N TYR A 304 -0.65 18.03 1.27
CA TYR A 304 -0.86 17.02 2.30
C TYR A 304 -1.65 15.86 1.74
N ALA A 305 -1.26 14.64 2.12
CA ALA A 305 -2.00 13.41 1.81
C ALA A 305 -2.05 12.54 3.06
N GLY A 306 -3.26 12.25 3.51
CA GLY A 306 -3.58 11.41 4.66
C GLY A 306 -4.84 10.58 4.43
N THR A 307 -5.45 10.15 5.53
CA THR A 307 -6.74 9.44 5.52
C THR A 307 -7.67 10.00 6.57
N THR A 308 -8.97 9.87 6.34
CA THR A 308 -10.01 10.15 7.34
C THR A 308 -9.96 9.13 8.49
N CYS A 309 -10.56 9.49 9.62
CA CYS A 309 -10.63 8.67 10.83
C CYS A 309 -11.79 7.65 10.84
N CYS A 310 -12.66 7.67 9.82
CA CYS A 310 -13.80 6.77 9.76
C CYS A 310 -13.38 5.34 9.38
N ASN A 311 -14.24 4.36 9.72
CA ASN A 311 -14.08 2.98 9.25
C ASN A 311 -13.87 3.00 7.73
N GLU A 312 -12.85 2.28 7.26
CA GLU A 312 -12.34 2.24 5.88
C GLU A 312 -11.40 3.37 5.41
N GLY A 313 -11.15 4.40 6.22
CA GLY A 313 -10.05 5.36 6.01
C GLY A 313 -9.96 5.94 4.59
N ARG A 314 -10.90 6.81 4.22
CA ARG A 314 -10.92 7.44 2.88
C ARG A 314 -9.69 8.33 2.67
N PRO A 315 -9.12 8.39 1.44
CA PRO A 315 -8.08 9.36 1.10
C PRO A 315 -8.50 10.77 1.46
N LEU A 316 -7.57 11.55 2.01
CA LEU A 316 -7.79 12.94 2.39
C LEU A 316 -6.60 13.78 1.94
N GLU A 317 -6.79 14.61 0.92
CA GLU A 317 -5.77 15.51 0.38
C GLU A 317 -6.15 16.98 0.60
N TYR A 318 -5.20 17.78 1.09
CA TYR A 318 -5.33 19.23 1.26
C TYR A 318 -4.14 19.92 0.59
N ASP A 319 -4.39 21.00 -0.14
CA ASP A 319 -3.36 21.86 -0.69
C ASP A 319 -3.14 23.09 0.21
N TYR A 320 -1.91 23.25 0.65
CA TYR A 320 -1.41 24.41 1.37
C TYR A 320 -0.76 25.34 0.36
N HIS A 321 -1.39 26.49 0.12
CA HIS A 321 -0.89 27.51 -0.78
C HIS A 321 -0.22 28.61 0.03
N LEU A 322 0.96 29.05 -0.40
CA LEU A 322 1.65 30.17 0.22
C LEU A 322 2.25 31.09 -0.84
N LYS A 323 2.39 32.37 -0.49
CA LYS A 323 3.24 33.32 -1.20
C LYS A 323 4.31 33.81 -0.24
N LEU A 324 5.57 33.59 -0.60
CA LEU A 324 6.73 34.07 0.14
C LEU A 324 7.31 35.30 -0.55
N ALA A 325 7.75 36.28 0.24
CA ALA A 325 8.52 37.41 -0.26
C ALA A 325 9.83 36.95 -0.90
N SER A 326 10.49 37.87 -1.58
CA SER A 326 11.77 37.60 -2.21
C SER A 326 12.83 37.14 -1.19
N ALA A 327 13.89 36.48 -1.66
CA ALA A 327 15.01 36.09 -0.81
C ALA A 327 15.64 37.30 -0.09
N THR A 328 15.67 38.47 -0.75
CA THR A 328 16.16 39.74 -0.17
C THR A 328 15.29 40.26 0.98
N GLU A 329 14.04 39.80 1.07
CA GLU A 329 13.10 40.12 2.15
C GLU A 329 12.96 38.97 3.15
N GLY A 330 13.91 38.02 3.16
CA GLY A 330 13.97 36.96 4.16
C GLY A 330 12.89 35.88 4.02
N TYR A 331 12.35 35.68 2.81
CA TYR A 331 11.23 34.76 2.53
C TYR A 331 10.07 34.92 3.50
N ARG A 332 9.73 36.17 3.85
CA ARG A 332 8.58 36.47 4.70
C ARG A 332 7.30 35.89 4.11
N ILE A 333 6.46 35.25 4.92
CA ILE A 333 5.19 34.69 4.45
C ILE A 333 4.18 35.83 4.26
N ILE A 334 3.79 36.10 3.01
CA ILE A 334 2.90 37.21 2.63
C ILE A 334 1.44 36.76 2.59
N GLU A 335 1.20 35.57 2.06
CA GLU A 335 -0.14 35.00 1.92
C GLU A 335 -0.08 33.51 2.23
N MET A 336 -1.16 32.98 2.80
CA MET A 336 -1.34 31.54 2.92
C MET A 336 -2.81 31.14 2.95
N SER A 337 -3.12 29.97 2.39
CA SER A 337 -4.44 29.36 2.44
C SER A 337 -4.33 27.83 2.46
N CYS A 338 -5.35 27.19 3.00
CA CYS A 338 -5.47 25.74 2.99
C CYS A 338 -6.88 25.38 2.54
N ALA A 339 -6.98 24.44 1.61
CA ALA A 339 -8.25 23.95 1.12
C ALA A 339 -8.11 22.47 0.69
N PRO A 340 -9.21 21.71 0.63
CA PRO A 340 -9.19 20.39 0.03
C PRO A 340 -8.57 20.43 -1.38
N ALA A 341 -7.78 19.41 -1.72
CA ALA A 341 -7.18 19.33 -3.05
C ALA A 341 -8.28 19.17 -4.12
N PRO A 342 -8.08 19.69 -5.35
CA PRO A 342 -9.07 19.54 -6.41
C PRO A 342 -9.43 18.07 -6.67
N GLY A 343 -10.73 17.76 -6.58
CA GLY A 343 -11.26 16.40 -6.75
C GLY A 343 -11.22 15.51 -5.51
N ASP A 344 -10.66 15.98 -4.38
CA ASP A 344 -10.76 15.28 -3.10
C ASP A 344 -12.16 15.46 -2.50
N ASN A 345 -12.79 14.36 -2.10
CA ASN A 345 -14.05 14.36 -1.36
C ASN A 345 -13.90 13.71 0.03
N GLY A 346 -12.68 13.40 0.46
CA GLY A 346 -12.43 12.75 1.74
C GLY A 346 -12.88 13.61 2.91
N HIS A 347 -12.67 14.91 2.82
CA HIS A 347 -13.05 15.87 3.87
C HIS A 347 -14.54 15.82 4.20
N ALA A 348 -15.40 15.58 3.20
CA ALA A 348 -16.86 15.46 3.37
C ALA A 348 -17.30 14.28 4.24
N HIS A 349 -16.40 13.31 4.47
CA HIS A 349 -16.66 12.13 5.31
C HIS A 349 -16.07 12.25 6.71
N MET A 350 -15.47 13.37 7.09
CA MET A 350 -14.92 13.55 8.43
C MET A 350 -16.04 13.83 9.44
N CYS A 351 -15.93 13.27 10.65
CA CYS A 351 -16.97 13.39 11.69
C CYS A 351 -17.36 14.85 11.97
N GLU A 352 -16.39 15.75 12.07
CA GLU A 352 -16.65 17.17 12.33
C GLU A 352 -17.25 17.89 11.11
N TYR A 353 -16.85 17.49 9.90
CA TYR A 353 -17.44 18.04 8.68
C TYR A 353 -18.92 17.66 8.54
N ILE A 354 -19.25 16.41 8.88
CA ILE A 354 -20.65 15.92 8.90
C ILE A 354 -21.46 16.64 9.99
N ARG A 355 -20.83 16.93 11.14
CA ARG A 355 -21.49 17.59 12.27
C ARG A 355 -21.73 19.08 12.02
N ASN A 356 -20.70 19.81 11.58
CA ASN A 356 -20.72 21.25 11.37
C ASN A 356 -19.66 21.68 10.34
N SER A 357 -19.96 21.50 9.05
CA SER A 357 -19.03 21.82 7.96
C SER A 357 -18.64 23.30 7.94
N GLU A 358 -19.58 24.22 8.16
CA GLU A 358 -19.32 25.67 8.10
C GLU A 358 -18.31 26.13 9.15
N GLU A 359 -18.42 25.62 10.38
CA GLU A 359 -17.48 25.97 11.46
C GLU A 359 -16.08 25.43 11.19
N LEU A 360 -15.99 24.17 10.72
CA LEU A 360 -14.70 23.56 10.39
C LEU A 360 -14.02 24.24 9.20
N GLU A 361 -14.78 24.55 8.14
CA GLU A 361 -14.26 25.25 6.97
C GLU A 361 -13.78 26.66 7.34
N ARG A 362 -14.53 27.38 8.18
CA ARG A 362 -14.11 28.68 8.71
C ARG A 362 -12.84 28.58 9.53
N ALA A 363 -12.74 27.60 10.43
CA ALA A 363 -11.54 27.37 11.23
C ALA A 363 -10.31 27.09 10.35
N ILE A 364 -10.43 26.24 9.33
CA ILE A 364 -9.35 25.95 8.38
C ILE A 364 -8.98 27.20 7.56
N ALA A 365 -9.96 28.00 7.15
CA ALA A 365 -9.74 29.23 6.40
C ALA A 365 -9.01 30.29 7.24
N ASP A 366 -9.33 30.40 8.53
CA ASP A 366 -8.78 31.39 9.47
C ASP A 366 -7.39 31.00 10.01
N GLU A 367 -7.00 29.72 9.90
CA GLU A 367 -5.67 29.25 10.30
C GLU A 367 -4.58 29.84 9.40
N LYS A 368 -3.80 30.76 9.97
CA LYS A 368 -2.69 31.47 9.30
C LYS A 368 -1.40 31.50 10.16
N PRO A 369 -0.86 30.35 10.60
CA PRO A 369 0.30 30.35 11.49
C PRO A 369 1.53 30.99 10.83
N LEU A 370 2.23 31.85 11.57
CA LEU A 370 3.45 32.55 11.10
C LEU A 370 3.23 33.47 9.88
N LEU A 371 1.98 33.84 9.54
CA LEU A 371 1.72 34.86 8.53
C LEU A 371 2.39 36.19 8.91
N GLY A 372 3.15 36.79 7.99
CA GLY A 372 3.94 38.00 8.21
C GLY A 372 5.32 37.75 8.83
N CYS A 373 5.63 36.53 9.27
CA CYS A 373 6.94 36.16 9.80
C CYS A 373 7.91 35.69 8.71
N SER A 374 9.21 35.68 9.01
CA SER A 374 10.20 35.00 8.16
C SER A 374 9.97 33.49 8.19
N LEU A 375 10.25 32.80 7.07
CA LEU A 375 10.16 31.36 7.01
C LEU A 375 11.06 30.65 8.04
N ASN A 376 12.17 31.28 8.48
CA ASN A 376 13.05 30.74 9.52
C ASN A 376 12.33 30.51 10.87
N GLU A 377 11.24 31.24 11.15
CA GLU A 377 10.49 31.10 12.39
C GLU A 377 9.88 29.69 12.57
N VAL A 378 9.69 28.94 11.48
CA VAL A 378 9.20 27.55 11.57
C VAL A 378 10.13 26.65 12.39
N LEU A 379 11.44 26.93 12.39
CA LEU A 379 12.45 26.16 13.11
C LEU A 379 12.34 26.31 14.64
N HIS A 380 11.70 27.39 15.10
CA HIS A 380 11.52 27.74 16.51
C HIS A 380 10.06 27.69 16.95
N TRP A 381 9.13 27.42 16.02
CA TRP A 381 7.72 27.40 16.31
C TRP A 381 7.33 26.19 17.16
N ASN A 382 7.09 26.46 18.45
CA ASN A 382 6.57 25.48 19.39
C ASN A 382 5.10 25.19 19.10
N ARG A 383 4.80 23.92 18.79
CA ARG A 383 3.47 23.41 18.47
C ARG A 383 3.34 21.98 18.97
N GLN A 384 2.12 21.55 19.23
CA GLN A 384 1.88 20.18 19.69
C GLN A 384 2.31 19.15 18.62
N PHE A 385 3.03 18.13 19.05
CA PHE A 385 3.43 17.03 18.17
C PHE A 385 2.25 16.08 17.94
N SER A 386 1.69 16.08 16.73
CA SER A 386 0.52 15.27 16.38
C SER A 386 0.61 14.70 14.94
N PRO A 387 1.56 13.76 14.69
CA PRO A 387 1.80 13.25 13.34
C PRO A 387 0.65 12.40 12.77
N SER A 388 -0.13 11.77 13.64
CA SER A 388 -1.25 10.89 13.29
C SER A 388 -2.61 11.45 13.71
N GLY A 389 -2.67 12.71 14.13
CA GLY A 389 -3.89 13.31 14.64
C GLY A 389 -4.92 13.62 13.55
N CYS A 390 -6.20 13.53 13.92
CA CYS A 390 -7.33 13.77 13.04
C CYS A 390 -7.28 15.18 12.44
N TYR A 391 -7.65 15.35 11.16
CA TYR A 391 -7.69 16.68 10.54
C TYR A 391 -8.78 17.59 11.15
N CYS A 392 -9.78 17.01 11.83
CA CYS A 392 -10.80 17.76 12.57
C CYS A 392 -10.24 18.48 13.81
N ASP A 393 -9.09 18.06 14.34
CA ASP A 393 -8.49 18.62 15.54
C ASP A 393 -7.53 19.78 15.20
N ALA A 394 -7.65 20.90 15.93
CA ALA A 394 -6.88 22.11 15.67
C ALA A 394 -5.37 21.91 15.87
N ALA A 395 -4.94 21.27 16.97
CA ALA A 395 -3.54 20.98 17.23
C ALA A 395 -2.92 20.10 16.14
N SER A 396 -3.71 19.16 15.62
CA SER A 396 -3.33 18.29 14.52
C SER A 396 -3.24 19.02 13.18
N ARG A 397 -3.99 20.11 12.95
CA ARG A 397 -3.84 20.98 11.77
C ARG A 397 -2.63 21.89 11.91
N GLU A 398 -2.38 22.47 13.08
CA GLU A 398 -1.16 23.23 13.37
C GLU A 398 0.10 22.39 13.13
N HIS A 399 0.10 21.12 13.56
CA HIS A 399 1.20 20.21 13.28
C HIS A 399 1.43 20.02 11.77
N LYS A 400 0.36 19.91 10.97
CA LYS A 400 0.44 19.75 9.51
C LYS A 400 0.91 21.02 8.81
N TRP A 401 0.51 22.20 9.28
CA TRP A 401 1.07 23.48 8.84
C TRP A 401 2.58 23.54 9.08
N GLY A 402 3.05 23.17 10.27
CA GLY A 402 4.47 23.17 10.58
C GLY A 402 5.25 22.19 9.70
N MET A 403 4.66 21.03 9.38
CA MET A 403 5.24 20.11 8.40
C MET A 403 5.37 20.73 7.01
N ALA A 404 4.32 21.38 6.49
CA ALA A 404 4.36 22.03 5.19
C ALA A 404 5.47 23.10 5.16
N LEU A 405 5.52 23.97 6.17
CA LEU A 405 6.51 25.05 6.29
C LEU A 405 7.95 24.53 6.42
N GLU A 406 8.20 23.46 7.20
CA GLU A 406 9.53 22.84 7.29
C GLU A 406 9.98 22.23 5.97
N VAL A 407 9.08 21.61 5.20
CA VAL A 407 9.38 21.08 3.86
C VAL A 407 9.73 22.21 2.89
N ILE A 408 9.00 23.32 2.93
CA ILE A 408 9.25 24.50 2.09
C ILE A 408 10.60 25.12 2.44
N HIS A 409 10.86 25.33 3.74
CA HIS A 409 12.14 25.84 4.23
C HIS A 409 13.31 24.98 3.78
N TYR A 410 13.21 23.66 4.00
CA TYR A 410 14.22 22.71 3.57
C TYR A 410 14.48 22.78 2.06
N ALA A 411 13.43 22.80 1.24
CA ALA A 411 13.54 22.83 -0.21
C ALA A 411 14.27 24.10 -0.70
N LEU A 412 13.93 25.27 -0.15
CA LEU A 412 14.57 26.53 -0.49
C LEU A 412 16.03 26.58 -0.03
N VAL A 413 16.36 26.03 1.15
CA VAL A 413 17.76 25.88 1.60
C VAL A 413 18.56 25.00 0.63
N GLN A 414 18.00 23.88 0.17
CA GLN A 414 18.69 23.04 -0.83
C GLN A 414 18.84 23.75 -2.18
N ASP A 415 17.89 24.59 -2.55
CA ASP A 415 17.96 25.40 -3.76
C ASP A 415 19.07 26.47 -3.68
N GLU A 416 19.15 27.20 -2.57
CA GLU A 416 20.24 28.15 -2.30
C GLU A 416 21.61 27.46 -2.27
N LYS A 417 21.72 26.29 -1.62
CA LYS A 417 22.97 25.51 -1.61
C LYS A 417 23.40 25.09 -3.01
N ARG A 418 22.46 24.71 -3.87
CA ARG A 418 22.75 24.38 -5.28
C ARG A 418 23.16 25.61 -6.08
N ARG A 419 22.48 26.74 -5.91
CA ARG A 419 22.82 28.00 -6.60
C ARG A 419 24.15 28.59 -6.16
N ASN A 420 24.54 28.39 -4.90
CA ASN A 420 25.84 28.83 -4.37
C ASN A 420 26.99 27.84 -4.66
N ALA A 421 26.67 26.64 -5.17
CA ALA A 421 27.66 25.65 -5.61
C ALA A 421 27.96 25.72 -7.11
N VAL A 422 27.13 26.46 -7.86
CA VAL A 422 27.37 26.96 -9.23
C VAL A 422 28.04 28.31 -9.12
#